data_AF-A0A9E1IN28-F1
#
_entry.id   AF-A0A9E1IN28-F1
#
_cell.length_a   1.000
_cell.length_b   1.000
_cell.length_c   1.000
_cell.angle_alpha   90.00
_cell.angle_beta   90.00
_cell.angle_gamma   90.00
#
_symmetry.space_group_name_H-M   'P 1'
#
loop_
_entity.id
_entity.type
_entity.pdbx_description
1 polymer ?
#
loop_
_entity_poly.entity_id
_entity_poly.type
_entity_poly.pdbx_seq_one_letter_code
_entity_poly.pdbx_strand_id
1 'polypeptide(L)'
;NWSFDPDEYDELLDEAASRAPQDATAIRLFAHGPDGVRRRLSSYLPNLEPPPDKEGGLPSSIGVDHPGESSGFLDDRAVYLSQCHGWIWYDSLDRFATQRGNNFDTVEDFHNPEAMNQYLANYLENAGAKVFMVKERDLNPLWAFADNNGDGYSESGSGFTDVSDGFVDSGTWAYGENPFDQGSSRSFSSSDNGVATWIPDVPAYGYYAVYVTYQSDSSNSKSAHYRITHQGGEIDRYLDQTVHGTSWRYLETLWLPAGTDGLTIELIGDGTDGAKLNADAVRIGGGEGVVSRHSETTERPRWEGGAIMSGQFNGAPTSVYDPYWNGNGSDPSVRSRWSAWEHPSGEDAVYLSWHTNATATGGARGTVTYYAGNECSSPAVDGSLDLSEIVQEELIDSITTFWESDWYDRGVKTACFSEVAPYNNDEMPSTLVELAFHDTEEDVWHIKQPKFRLDSSRAMYRGIVRYFAERDGITPTFLPEPPTDIRAINTDNGVEVSWKPGPSGAPLGDSADEYVLYSSLDGRSWDNGTIVDDTSTLLTTEAGDNLYVRVTGTNEGGESFPSNVVGARHSPDGTAPILVVDAFDRLDSGLLEWEDPHYSIGMIVRMNTRRMNTYDIIVPH
;
A
#
# COMPACT_ATOMS: atom_id res chain seq x y z
N ASN A 1 40.52 5.60 -21.77
CA ASN A 1 40.88 6.06 -20.41
C ASN A 1 40.37 7.48 -20.21
N TRP A 2 39.07 7.62 -20.03
CA TRP A 2 38.50 8.79 -19.38
C TRP A 2 38.24 8.33 -17.94
N SER A 3 38.82 9.02 -16.96
CA SER A 3 38.38 8.93 -15.57
C SER A 3 37.28 9.98 -15.44
N PHE A 4 36.05 9.54 -15.16
CA PHE A 4 34.98 10.45 -14.81
C PHE A 4 35.30 11.07 -13.45
N ASP A 5 35.37 12.39 -13.39
CA ASP A 5 35.42 13.15 -12.14
C ASP A 5 33.97 13.40 -11.71
N PRO A 6 33.51 12.90 -10.54
CA PRO A 6 32.16 13.17 -10.03
C PRO A 6 31.82 14.66 -9.98
N ASP A 7 32.81 15.53 -9.79
CA ASP A 7 32.62 16.99 -9.74
C ASP A 7 32.23 17.58 -11.12
N GLU A 8 32.46 16.85 -12.22
CA GLU A 8 32.06 17.26 -13.59
C GLU A 8 30.61 16.85 -13.93
N TYR A 9 29.93 16.08 -13.08
CA TYR A 9 28.58 15.57 -13.37
C TYR A 9 27.57 16.68 -13.63
N ASP A 10 27.54 17.68 -12.74
CA ASP A 10 26.61 18.80 -12.84
C ASP A 10 26.90 19.66 -14.07
N GLU A 11 28.18 19.89 -14.39
CA GLU A 11 28.56 20.62 -15.60
C GLU A 11 28.10 19.90 -16.87
N LEU A 12 28.24 18.57 -16.92
CA LEU A 12 27.76 17.76 -18.04
C LEU A 12 26.24 17.71 -18.12
N LEU A 13 25.56 17.73 -16.97
CA LEU A 13 24.09 17.74 -16.89
C LEU A 13 23.55 19.08 -17.36
N ASP A 14 24.14 20.20 -16.90
CA ASP A 14 23.83 21.55 -17.35
C ASP A 14 24.10 21.74 -18.84
N GLU A 15 25.22 21.22 -19.34
CA GLU A 15 25.52 21.24 -20.77
C GLU A 15 24.46 20.46 -21.57
N ALA A 16 24.09 19.27 -21.11
CA ALA A 16 23.04 18.48 -21.74
C ALA A 16 21.67 19.18 -21.67
N ALA A 17 21.36 19.86 -20.56
CA ALA A 17 20.14 20.65 -20.38
C ALA A 17 20.07 21.85 -21.30
N SER A 18 21.18 22.55 -21.48
CA SER A 18 21.26 23.67 -22.43
C SER A 18 21.01 23.25 -23.89
N ARG A 19 21.19 21.96 -24.19
CA ARG A 19 21.02 21.36 -25.52
C ARG A 19 19.69 20.63 -25.68
N ALA A 20 18.96 20.43 -24.59
CA ALA A 20 17.71 19.70 -24.60
C ALA A 20 16.62 20.51 -25.34
N PRO A 21 15.75 19.85 -26.11
CA PRO A 21 14.53 20.46 -26.63
C PRO A 21 13.68 21.09 -25.50
N GLN A 22 12.89 22.12 -25.79
CA GLN A 22 12.04 22.77 -24.78
C GLN A 22 10.95 21.86 -24.22
N ASP A 23 10.60 20.81 -24.95
CA ASP A 23 9.66 19.75 -24.58
C ASP A 23 10.33 18.54 -23.93
N ALA A 24 11.65 18.59 -23.70
CA ALA A 24 12.34 17.51 -23.01
C ALA A 24 11.86 17.40 -21.54
N THR A 25 11.37 16.22 -21.18
CA THR A 25 10.88 15.92 -19.83
C THR A 25 11.94 15.30 -18.92
N ALA A 26 13.05 14.82 -19.47
CA ALA A 26 14.17 14.26 -18.72
C ALA A 26 15.47 14.32 -19.52
N ILE A 27 16.60 14.40 -18.80
CA ILE A 27 17.95 14.36 -19.36
C ILE A 27 18.71 13.23 -18.68
N ARG A 28 19.38 12.40 -19.49
CA ARG A 28 20.08 11.22 -19.03
C ARG A 28 21.48 11.19 -19.62
N LEU A 29 22.49 11.23 -18.76
CA LEU A 29 23.89 11.08 -19.15
C LEU A 29 24.28 9.60 -19.09
N PHE A 30 24.90 9.11 -20.16
CA PHE A 30 25.41 7.74 -20.24
C PHE A 30 26.87 7.74 -20.64
N ALA A 31 27.62 6.80 -20.08
CA ALA A 31 29.00 6.51 -20.47
C ALA A 31 29.15 5.03 -20.79
N HIS A 32 30.08 4.70 -21.69
CA HIS A 32 30.52 3.32 -21.88
C HIS A 32 31.66 3.04 -20.90
N GLY A 33 31.45 2.06 -20.02
CA GLY A 33 32.48 1.58 -19.12
C GLY A 33 33.65 0.93 -19.86
N PRO A 34 34.78 0.65 -19.16
CA PRO A 34 35.93 -0.04 -19.75
C PRO A 34 35.63 -1.43 -20.33
N ASP A 35 34.54 -2.05 -19.88
CA ASP A 35 33.99 -3.33 -20.35
C ASP A 35 33.05 -3.18 -21.57
N GLY A 36 32.87 -1.96 -22.08
CA GLY A 36 31.99 -1.64 -23.21
C GLY A 36 30.51 -1.54 -22.86
N VAL A 37 30.13 -1.87 -21.62
CA VAL A 37 28.74 -1.78 -21.14
C VAL A 37 28.37 -0.31 -20.94
N ARG A 38 27.26 0.09 -21.54
CA ARG A 38 26.69 1.42 -21.36
C ARG A 38 26.06 1.49 -19.97
N ARG A 39 26.47 2.48 -19.17
CA ARG A 39 25.97 2.75 -17.82
C ARG A 39 25.55 4.20 -17.70
N ARG A 40 24.74 4.54 -16.70
CA ARG A 40 24.44 5.94 -16.42
C ARG A 40 25.66 6.61 -15.82
N LEU A 41 25.86 7.88 -16.11
CA LEU A 41 27.00 8.60 -15.53
C LEU A 41 26.82 8.78 -14.01
N SER A 42 25.57 8.91 -13.55
CA SER A 42 25.21 9.04 -12.14
C SER A 42 25.57 7.82 -11.29
N SER A 43 25.70 6.62 -11.87
CA SER A 43 26.08 5.41 -11.11
C SER A 43 27.57 5.38 -10.74
N TYR A 44 28.36 6.36 -11.21
CA TYR A 44 29.75 6.57 -10.81
C TYR A 44 29.92 7.67 -9.75
N LEU A 45 28.82 8.32 -9.33
CA LEU A 45 28.87 9.28 -8.24
C LEU A 45 29.11 8.54 -6.91
N PRO A 46 29.84 9.14 -5.96
CA PRO A 46 30.00 8.56 -4.64
C PRO A 46 28.64 8.40 -3.95
N ASN A 47 28.46 7.33 -3.18
CA ASN A 47 27.29 7.18 -2.33
C ASN A 47 27.21 8.38 -1.37
N LEU A 48 26.08 9.07 -1.38
CA LEU A 48 25.81 10.12 -0.41
C LEU A 48 25.63 9.47 0.96
N GLU A 49 26.25 10.02 2.00
CA GLU A 49 25.92 9.63 3.37
C GLU A 49 24.43 9.93 3.61
N PRO A 50 23.70 9.08 4.35
CA PRO A 50 22.31 9.33 4.69
C PRO A 50 22.19 10.73 5.31
N PRO A 51 21.26 11.56 4.84
CA PRO A 51 21.03 12.84 5.47
C PRO A 51 20.62 12.59 6.93
N PRO A 52 21.18 13.31 7.91
CA PRO A 52 20.73 13.18 9.29
C PRO A 52 19.26 13.60 9.37
N ASP A 53 18.42 12.76 9.97
CA ASP A 53 17.04 13.14 10.32
C ASP A 53 17.08 14.42 11.15
N LYS A 54 16.34 15.44 10.73
CA LYS A 54 16.17 16.64 11.53
C LYS A 54 15.27 16.30 12.71
N GLU A 55 15.79 16.35 13.93
CA GLU A 55 14.96 16.16 15.14
C GLU A 55 13.77 17.14 15.11
N GLY A 56 12.55 16.59 15.15
CA GLY A 56 11.31 17.37 15.28
C GLY A 56 10.68 17.87 13.98
N GLY A 57 11.00 17.26 12.84
CA GLY A 57 10.33 17.48 11.56
C GLY A 57 8.99 16.75 11.45
N LEU A 58 7.99 17.42 10.88
CA LEU A 58 6.69 16.81 10.58
C LEU A 58 6.67 16.41 9.10
N PRO A 59 6.35 15.15 8.77
CA PRO A 59 6.20 14.75 7.38
C PRO A 59 5.03 15.48 6.70
N SER A 60 5.25 15.95 5.47
CA SER A 60 4.20 16.22 4.47
C SER A 60 4.11 15.00 3.57
N SER A 61 3.08 14.19 3.74
CA SER A 61 2.88 12.96 2.99
C SER A 61 1.86 13.15 1.86
N ILE A 62 1.90 12.21 0.91
CA ILE A 62 0.74 11.87 0.08
C ILE A 62 -0.33 11.36 1.05
N GLY A 63 -1.34 12.19 1.30
CA GLY A 63 -2.36 11.93 2.30
C GLY A 63 -3.11 10.63 1.99
N VAL A 64 -3.02 9.65 2.89
CA VAL A 64 -3.99 8.56 2.97
C VAL A 64 -4.68 8.73 4.31
N ASP A 65 -5.59 9.69 4.34
CA ASP A 65 -6.91 9.40 4.91
C ASP A 65 -7.78 9.29 3.64
N HIS A 66 -8.53 8.22 3.40
CA HIS A 66 -9.63 8.20 2.44
C HIS A 66 -10.89 7.97 3.29
N PRO A 67 -11.31 8.96 4.09
CA PRO A 67 -12.38 8.77 5.06
C PRO A 67 -13.73 8.67 4.34
N GLY A 68 -14.23 7.45 4.17
CA GLY A 68 -15.44 7.12 3.42
C GLY A 68 -15.42 5.71 2.82
N GLU A 69 -16.55 5.00 2.78
CA GLU A 69 -16.63 3.70 2.11
C GLU A 69 -16.36 3.93 0.62
N SER A 70 -15.25 3.39 0.11
CA SER A 70 -14.91 3.52 -1.31
C SER A 70 -15.82 2.60 -2.12
N SER A 71 -16.48 3.15 -3.14
CA SER A 71 -17.29 2.40 -4.09
C SER A 71 -16.77 2.65 -5.49
N GLY A 72 -16.81 1.62 -6.34
CA GLY A 72 -16.38 1.73 -7.72
C GLY A 72 -16.58 0.44 -8.51
N PHE A 73 -15.85 0.30 -9.61
CA PHE A 73 -16.04 -0.82 -10.52
C PHE A 73 -15.79 -2.20 -9.90
N LEU A 74 -14.93 -2.26 -8.88
CA LEU A 74 -14.54 -3.49 -8.20
C LEU A 74 -15.37 -3.76 -6.93
N ASP A 75 -16.51 -3.08 -6.75
CA ASP A 75 -17.47 -3.40 -5.69
C ASP A 75 -17.79 -4.91 -5.70
N ASP A 76 -17.86 -5.47 -4.49
CA ASP A 76 -18.05 -6.90 -4.21
C ASP A 76 -16.96 -7.85 -4.76
N ARG A 77 -15.85 -7.34 -5.29
CA ARG A 77 -14.70 -8.16 -5.72
C ARG A 77 -13.61 -8.18 -4.65
N ALA A 78 -12.91 -9.30 -4.57
CA ALA A 78 -11.74 -9.45 -3.73
C ALA A 78 -10.45 -9.52 -4.55
N VAL A 79 -9.37 -8.95 -4.02
CA VAL A 79 -8.04 -9.03 -4.63
C VAL A 79 -7.02 -9.43 -3.58
N TYR A 80 -6.44 -10.60 -3.78
CA TYR A 80 -5.36 -11.12 -2.94
C TYR A 80 -4.01 -10.72 -3.54
N LEU A 81 -3.23 -9.98 -2.76
CA LEU A 81 -1.97 -9.40 -3.20
C LEU A 81 -0.78 -10.05 -2.50
N SER A 82 0.20 -10.48 -3.30
CA SER A 82 1.48 -11.00 -2.80
C SER A 82 2.65 -10.07 -3.13
N GLN A 83 3.20 -9.46 -2.09
CA GLN A 83 4.21 -8.41 -2.16
C GLN A 83 5.66 -8.96 -2.25
N CYS A 84 5.90 -10.03 -3.02
CA CYS A 84 7.21 -10.67 -3.12
C CYS A 84 7.76 -11.21 -1.78
N HIS A 85 9.09 -11.41 -1.70
CA HIS A 85 9.85 -12.00 -0.59
C HIS A 85 10.02 -11.04 0.60
N GLY A 86 10.94 -11.33 1.50
CA GLY A 86 11.24 -10.54 2.68
C GLY A 86 12.36 -11.20 3.47
N TRP A 87 12.60 -10.72 4.69
CA TRP A 87 13.47 -11.40 5.65
C TRP A 87 12.90 -12.78 5.99
N ILE A 88 13.62 -13.84 5.64
CA ILE A 88 13.28 -15.23 5.98
C ILE A 88 14.48 -15.93 6.62
N TRP A 89 14.21 -16.90 7.48
CA TRP A 89 15.27 -17.68 8.12
C TRP A 89 15.89 -18.67 7.14
N TYR A 90 17.22 -18.69 7.06
CA TYR A 90 17.97 -19.68 6.28
C TYR A 90 18.86 -20.53 7.19
N ASP A 91 18.51 -21.81 7.40
CA ASP A 91 19.33 -22.74 8.20
C ASP A 91 20.77 -22.85 7.70
N SER A 92 21.00 -22.72 6.39
CA SER A 92 22.33 -22.78 5.79
C SER A 92 23.21 -21.58 6.15
N LEU A 93 22.59 -20.46 6.53
CA LEU A 93 23.26 -19.21 6.92
C LEU A 93 23.18 -18.97 8.44
N ASP A 94 22.32 -19.70 9.14
CA ASP A 94 22.04 -19.56 10.58
C ASP A 94 21.65 -18.11 10.95
N ARG A 95 20.79 -17.50 10.12
CA ARG A 95 20.27 -16.13 10.29
C ARG A 95 19.08 -15.85 9.37
N PHE A 96 18.40 -14.73 9.64
CA PHE A 96 17.54 -14.08 8.65
C PHE A 96 18.36 -13.51 7.48
N ALA A 97 17.86 -13.71 6.26
CA ALA A 97 18.36 -13.05 5.06
C ALA A 97 17.21 -12.80 4.08
N THR A 98 17.41 -11.85 3.17
CA THR A 98 16.56 -11.67 1.99
C THR A 98 16.85 -12.79 0.98
N GLN A 99 15.88 -13.09 0.11
CA GLN A 99 16.07 -14.03 -0.98
C GLN A 99 16.97 -13.45 -2.08
N ARG A 100 16.83 -12.16 -2.38
CA ARG A 100 17.73 -11.46 -3.31
C ARG A 100 18.77 -10.63 -2.59
N GLY A 101 19.92 -10.48 -3.23
CA GLY A 101 20.97 -9.57 -2.79
C GLY A 101 20.73 -8.13 -3.25
N ASN A 102 21.60 -7.25 -2.78
CA ASN A 102 21.68 -5.87 -3.22
C ASN A 102 22.17 -5.81 -4.68
N ASN A 103 21.28 -5.37 -5.59
CA ASN A 103 21.60 -5.10 -6.97
C ASN A 103 21.29 -3.64 -7.29
N PHE A 104 22.34 -2.88 -7.66
CA PHE A 104 22.25 -1.46 -7.95
C PHE A 104 21.55 -0.67 -6.82
N ASP A 105 21.94 -0.92 -5.57
CA ASP A 105 21.40 -0.30 -4.36
C ASP A 105 19.93 -0.61 -4.08
N THR A 106 19.39 -1.70 -4.63
CA THR A 106 18.00 -2.12 -4.42
C THR A 106 17.93 -3.61 -4.14
N VAL A 107 16.86 -4.04 -3.45
CA VAL A 107 16.58 -5.45 -3.15
C VAL A 107 15.13 -5.75 -3.50
N GLU A 108 14.90 -6.77 -4.33
CA GLU A 108 13.58 -7.23 -4.78
C GLU A 108 12.57 -7.33 -3.63
N ASP A 109 13.03 -7.93 -2.54
CA ASP A 109 12.30 -8.19 -1.31
C ASP A 109 11.73 -6.92 -0.64
N PHE A 110 12.23 -5.73 -0.95
CA PHE A 110 11.78 -4.45 -0.38
C PHE A 110 11.06 -3.55 -1.38
N HIS A 111 11.62 -3.34 -2.58
CA HIS A 111 11.08 -2.33 -3.50
C HIS A 111 9.73 -2.72 -4.11
N ASN A 112 9.43 -4.02 -4.23
CA ASN A 112 8.12 -4.51 -4.66
C ASN A 112 7.04 -4.26 -3.60
N PRO A 113 7.21 -4.66 -2.33
CA PRO A 113 6.27 -4.31 -1.27
C PRO A 113 6.10 -2.80 -1.07
N GLU A 114 7.16 -2.01 -1.17
CA GLU A 114 7.06 -0.55 -1.11
C GLU A 114 6.08 0.00 -2.16
N ALA A 115 6.13 -0.52 -3.39
CA ALA A 115 5.24 -0.09 -4.46
C ALA A 115 3.79 -0.57 -4.23
N MET A 116 3.63 -1.86 -3.93
CA MET A 116 2.32 -2.48 -3.77
C MET A 116 1.54 -1.89 -2.59
N ASN A 117 2.20 -1.69 -1.44
CA ASN A 117 1.57 -1.20 -0.21
C ASN A 117 1.12 0.27 -0.32
N GLN A 118 1.85 1.10 -1.08
CA GLN A 118 1.60 2.54 -1.16
C GLN A 118 0.72 2.94 -2.36
N TYR A 119 0.65 2.11 -3.40
CA TYR A 119 -0.05 2.45 -4.64
C TYR A 119 -1.07 1.39 -5.06
N LEU A 120 -0.66 0.15 -5.35
CA LEU A 120 -1.58 -0.85 -5.93
C LEU A 120 -2.75 -1.18 -5.00
N ALA A 121 -2.49 -1.38 -3.70
CA ALA A 121 -3.56 -1.63 -2.73
C ALA A 121 -4.58 -0.47 -2.73
N ASN A 122 -4.10 0.77 -2.70
CA ASN A 122 -4.96 1.95 -2.68
C ASN A 122 -5.74 2.12 -4.00
N TYR A 123 -5.16 1.87 -5.17
CA TYR A 123 -5.90 1.89 -6.44
C TYR A 123 -7.09 0.91 -6.43
N LEU A 124 -6.88 -0.28 -5.87
CA LEU A 124 -7.91 -1.32 -5.81
C LEU A 124 -9.00 -0.97 -4.79
N GLU A 125 -8.61 -0.50 -3.61
CA GLU A 125 -9.54 -0.06 -2.56
C GLU A 125 -10.38 1.14 -3.03
N ASN A 126 -9.75 2.13 -3.65
CA ASN A 126 -10.44 3.29 -4.22
C ASN A 126 -11.42 2.92 -5.35
N ALA A 127 -11.25 1.75 -5.97
CA ALA A 127 -12.17 1.21 -6.96
C ALA A 127 -13.24 0.29 -6.34
N GLY A 128 -13.29 0.15 -5.01
CA GLY A 128 -14.29 -0.64 -4.29
C GLY A 128 -13.88 -2.08 -3.94
N ALA A 129 -12.66 -2.50 -4.29
CA ALA A 129 -12.22 -3.88 -4.03
C ALA A 129 -11.95 -4.14 -2.54
N LYS A 130 -12.28 -5.35 -2.07
CA LYS A 130 -11.75 -5.90 -0.82
C LYS A 130 -10.31 -6.37 -1.07
N VAL A 131 -9.32 -5.73 -0.45
CA VAL A 131 -7.91 -6.06 -0.67
C VAL A 131 -7.34 -6.85 0.50
N PHE A 132 -6.78 -8.03 0.21
CA PHE A 132 -6.15 -8.90 1.19
C PHE A 132 -4.64 -9.01 0.93
N MET A 133 -3.86 -8.56 1.90
CA MET A 133 -2.40 -8.50 1.79
C MET A 133 -1.78 -9.71 2.47
N VAL A 134 -1.00 -10.50 1.72
CA VAL A 134 -0.29 -11.68 2.27
C VAL A 134 0.76 -11.29 3.32
N LYS A 135 1.34 -10.09 3.22
CA LYS A 135 2.25 -9.50 4.20
C LYS A 135 1.69 -8.20 4.75
N GLU A 136 2.26 -7.74 5.87
CA GLU A 136 1.93 -6.45 6.47
C GLU A 136 2.08 -5.30 5.46
N ARG A 137 1.08 -4.43 5.41
CA ARG A 137 1.02 -3.28 4.48
C ARG A 137 1.56 -2.00 5.08
N ASP A 138 1.49 -1.84 6.41
CA ASP A 138 1.91 -0.62 7.07
C ASP A 138 3.43 -0.60 7.24
N LEU A 139 4.04 0.46 6.69
CA LEU A 139 5.48 0.68 6.72
C LEU A 139 5.98 1.13 8.10
N ASN A 140 5.07 1.54 8.99
CA ASN A 140 5.38 2.02 10.34
C ASN A 140 5.83 0.86 11.26
N PRO A 141 7.05 0.90 11.83
CA PRO A 141 7.53 -0.14 12.75
C PRO A 141 6.89 -0.07 14.13
N LEU A 142 6.18 1.02 14.44
CA LEU A 142 5.44 1.16 15.69
C LEU A 142 4.07 0.54 15.56
N TRP A 143 3.55 0.05 16.68
CA TRP A 143 2.21 -0.48 16.81
C TRP A 143 1.70 -0.33 18.24
N ALA A 144 0.38 -0.46 18.39
CA ALA A 144 -0.27 -0.62 19.67
C ALA A 144 -1.53 -1.46 19.49
N PHE A 145 -2.05 -2.02 20.57
CA PHE A 145 -3.29 -2.78 20.57
C PHE A 145 -4.14 -2.41 21.78
N ALA A 146 -5.44 -2.62 21.63
CA ALA A 146 -6.40 -2.68 22.73
C ALA A 146 -7.15 -4.01 22.55
N ASP A 147 -7.12 -4.84 23.58
CA ASP A 147 -7.70 -6.18 23.56
C ASP A 147 -8.86 -6.25 24.57
N ASN A 148 -9.83 -7.14 24.34
CA ASN A 148 -11.04 -7.26 25.16
C ASN A 148 -10.79 -7.58 26.66
N ASN A 149 -9.59 -8.07 26.98
CA ASN A 149 -9.16 -8.43 28.32
C ASN A 149 -8.09 -7.48 28.89
N GLY A 150 -7.72 -6.43 28.13
CA GLY A 150 -6.60 -5.54 28.41
C GLY A 150 -7.01 -4.07 28.65
N ASP A 151 -5.99 -3.23 28.78
CA ASP A 151 -6.17 -1.79 28.88
C ASP A 151 -6.72 -1.21 27.56
N GLY A 152 -7.50 -0.14 27.66
CA GLY A 152 -8.09 0.53 26.49
C GLY A 152 -9.41 -0.09 26.00
N TYR A 153 -9.87 -1.22 26.55
CA TYR A 153 -11.17 -1.81 26.22
C TYR A 153 -12.27 -1.48 27.25
N SER A 154 -13.49 -1.23 26.78
CA SER A 154 -14.67 -1.11 27.64
C SER A 154 -15.95 -1.54 26.94
N GLU A 155 -16.96 -1.92 27.73
CA GLU A 155 -18.28 -2.33 27.25
C GLU A 155 -19.35 -1.41 27.82
N SER A 156 -20.31 -1.02 26.99
CA SER A 156 -21.54 -0.36 27.43
C SER A 156 -22.77 -1.05 26.86
N GLY A 157 -23.91 -0.95 27.57
CA GLY A 157 -25.12 -1.70 27.23
C GLY A 157 -25.18 -3.07 27.94
N SER A 158 -25.78 -4.06 27.30
CA SER A 158 -26.00 -5.39 27.90
C SER A 158 -25.88 -6.50 26.86
N GLY A 159 -25.75 -7.75 27.31
CA GLY A 159 -25.76 -8.94 26.43
C GLY A 159 -24.39 -9.50 26.06
N PHE A 160 -23.30 -8.93 26.61
CA PHE A 160 -21.95 -9.43 26.39
C PHE A 160 -21.71 -10.77 27.09
N THR A 161 -21.16 -11.71 26.34
CA THR A 161 -20.76 -13.04 26.83
C THR A 161 -19.37 -13.38 26.35
N ASP A 162 -18.59 -14.06 27.20
CA ASP A 162 -17.27 -14.58 26.84
C ASP A 162 -17.37 -15.65 25.74
N VAL A 163 -16.45 -15.57 24.78
CA VAL A 163 -16.20 -16.57 23.75
C VAL A 163 -14.75 -17.02 23.90
N SER A 164 -14.52 -18.34 23.91
CA SER A 164 -13.17 -18.91 23.96
C SER A 164 -12.42 -18.63 22.67
N ASP A 165 -11.11 -18.51 22.75
CA ASP A 165 -10.22 -18.18 21.64
C ASP A 165 -10.40 -16.71 21.19
N GLY A 166 -9.40 -16.14 20.55
CA GLY A 166 -9.27 -14.71 20.32
C GLY A 166 -7.81 -14.32 20.35
N PHE A 167 -7.51 -13.12 19.86
CA PHE A 167 -6.17 -12.59 19.88
C PHE A 167 -5.68 -12.42 21.34
N VAL A 168 -4.37 -12.59 21.53
CA VAL A 168 -3.69 -12.16 22.76
C VAL A 168 -2.29 -11.72 22.41
N ASP A 169 -1.85 -10.56 22.91
CA ASP A 169 -0.46 -10.15 22.75
C ASP A 169 0.46 -10.90 23.74
N SER A 170 1.28 -11.80 23.19
CA SER A 170 2.34 -12.50 23.93
C SER A 170 3.71 -11.83 23.77
N GLY A 171 3.78 -10.71 23.05
CA GLY A 171 5.01 -10.00 22.67
C GLY A 171 5.83 -10.71 21.59
N THR A 172 6.06 -12.01 21.71
CA THR A 172 6.72 -12.84 20.70
C THR A 172 6.03 -14.19 20.60
N TRP A 173 5.80 -14.66 19.38
CA TRP A 173 5.20 -15.97 19.12
C TRP A 173 6.27 -16.93 18.60
N ALA A 174 6.36 -18.11 19.23
CA ALA A 174 7.22 -19.18 18.77
C ALA A 174 6.65 -19.84 17.51
N TYR A 175 7.49 -20.51 16.72
CA TYR A 175 7.02 -21.34 15.61
C TYR A 175 5.89 -22.29 16.07
N GLY A 176 4.80 -22.35 15.31
CA GLY A 176 3.64 -23.19 15.61
C GLY A 176 2.62 -22.55 16.55
N GLU A 177 2.92 -21.42 17.18
CA GLU A 177 1.95 -20.71 18.02
C GLU A 177 1.04 -19.83 17.16
N ASN A 178 -0.26 -20.01 17.36
CA ASN A 178 -1.29 -19.16 16.78
C ASN A 178 -1.65 -18.03 17.77
N PRO A 179 -1.56 -16.75 17.36
CA PRO A 179 -1.97 -15.63 18.21
C PRO A 179 -3.45 -15.63 18.59
N PHE A 180 -4.30 -16.30 17.81
CA PHE A 180 -5.76 -16.26 17.97
C PHE A 180 -6.34 -17.47 18.75
N ASP A 181 -5.51 -18.42 19.18
CA ASP A 181 -5.96 -19.63 19.91
C ASP A 181 -5.74 -19.51 21.44
N GLN A 182 -5.24 -18.37 21.91
CA GLN A 182 -4.75 -18.22 23.29
C GLN A 182 -5.45 -17.09 24.07
N GLY A 183 -6.19 -16.22 23.39
CA GLY A 183 -6.99 -15.17 23.99
C GLY A 183 -8.46 -15.57 24.18
N SER A 184 -9.30 -14.55 24.19
CA SER A 184 -10.76 -14.67 24.24
C SER A 184 -11.38 -13.56 23.42
N SER A 185 -12.65 -13.68 23.03
CA SER A 185 -13.43 -12.60 22.43
C SER A 185 -14.75 -12.40 23.18
N ARG A 186 -15.51 -11.37 22.83
CA ARG A 186 -16.80 -11.00 23.44
C ARG A 186 -17.89 -11.06 22.38
N SER A 187 -19.00 -11.73 22.68
CA SER A 187 -20.16 -11.79 21.80
C SER A 187 -21.34 -11.04 22.40
N PHE A 188 -22.07 -10.29 21.58
CA PHE A 188 -23.30 -9.59 21.95
C PHE A 188 -24.25 -9.48 20.74
N SER A 189 -25.49 -9.05 20.98
CA SER A 189 -26.51 -8.93 19.93
C SER A 189 -26.36 -7.62 19.15
N SER A 190 -26.55 -7.67 17.83
CA SER A 190 -26.60 -6.49 16.96
C SER A 190 -27.79 -5.57 17.27
N SER A 191 -28.80 -6.00 18.03
CA SER A 191 -30.05 -5.22 18.25
C SER A 191 -30.23 -4.67 19.67
N ASP A 192 -29.28 -4.91 20.56
CA ASP A 192 -29.48 -4.68 22.00
C ASP A 192 -28.74 -3.43 22.52
N ASN A 193 -28.29 -2.54 21.62
CA ASN A 193 -27.53 -1.32 21.93
C ASN A 193 -26.24 -1.58 22.73
N GLY A 194 -25.65 -2.77 22.58
CA GLY A 194 -24.33 -3.05 23.12
C GLY A 194 -23.27 -2.27 22.33
N VAL A 195 -22.26 -1.75 23.00
CA VAL A 195 -21.09 -1.14 22.35
C VAL A 195 -19.82 -1.66 23.00
N ALA A 196 -18.95 -2.23 22.18
CA ALA A 196 -17.57 -2.55 22.56
C ALA A 196 -16.67 -1.41 22.06
N THR A 197 -15.88 -0.82 22.94
CA THR A 197 -15.04 0.35 22.66
C THR A 197 -13.58 0.04 22.92
N TRP A 198 -12.70 0.38 21.98
CA TRP A 198 -11.25 0.26 22.07
C TRP A 198 -10.58 1.62 21.90
N ILE A 199 -9.63 1.93 22.80
CA ILE A 199 -8.79 3.13 22.79
C ILE A 199 -7.33 2.66 22.95
N PRO A 200 -6.62 2.41 21.83
CA PRO A 200 -5.21 2.05 21.88
C PRO A 200 -4.34 3.25 22.31
N ASP A 201 -3.27 3.00 23.07
CA ASP A 201 -2.28 4.03 23.44
C ASP A 201 -1.29 4.23 22.29
N VAL A 202 -1.46 5.31 21.53
CA VAL A 202 -0.65 5.56 20.33
C VAL A 202 0.79 5.92 20.72
N PRO A 203 1.81 5.17 20.27
CA PRO A 203 3.18 5.30 20.81
C PRO A 203 3.89 6.59 20.38
N ALA A 204 3.59 7.10 19.18
CA ALA A 204 4.13 8.33 18.64
C ALA A 204 3.14 8.95 17.65
N TYR A 205 3.29 10.23 17.33
CA TYR A 205 2.51 10.81 16.24
C TYR A 205 2.93 10.19 14.90
N GLY A 206 1.99 9.92 14.00
CA GLY A 206 2.32 9.32 12.71
C GLY A 206 1.10 8.80 11.96
N TYR A 207 1.36 8.26 10.77
CA TYR A 207 0.36 7.47 10.05
C TYR A 207 0.36 6.03 10.57
N TYR A 208 -0.81 5.50 10.88
CA TYR A 208 -1.03 4.14 11.34
C TYR A 208 -2.17 3.51 10.57
N ALA A 209 -1.96 2.30 10.05
CA ALA A 209 -3.06 1.45 9.63
C ALA A 209 -3.81 0.94 10.88
N VAL A 210 -5.14 0.99 10.84
CA VAL A 210 -6.06 0.53 11.89
C VAL A 210 -6.63 -0.82 11.47
N TYR A 211 -6.58 -1.78 12.38
CA TYR A 211 -7.04 -3.14 12.18
C TYR A 211 -7.98 -3.58 13.29
N VAL A 212 -8.95 -4.42 12.94
CA VAL A 212 -9.78 -5.17 13.89
C VAL A 212 -9.60 -6.67 13.67
N THR A 213 -9.88 -7.46 14.71
CA THR A 213 -10.05 -8.91 14.60
C THR A 213 -11.38 -9.29 15.26
N TYR A 214 -11.88 -10.45 14.86
CA TYR A 214 -13.08 -11.08 15.39
C TYR A 214 -13.04 -12.57 15.06
N GLN A 215 -13.86 -13.36 15.74
CA GLN A 215 -14.15 -14.73 15.32
C GLN A 215 -15.27 -14.77 14.29
N SER A 216 -15.11 -15.61 13.26
CA SER A 216 -16.17 -15.86 12.29
C SER A 216 -17.10 -16.99 12.71
N ASP A 217 -18.40 -16.76 12.57
CA ASP A 217 -19.44 -17.78 12.70
C ASP A 217 -20.61 -17.43 11.78
N SER A 218 -21.28 -18.45 11.24
CA SER A 218 -22.44 -18.26 10.36
C SER A 218 -23.63 -17.51 11.00
N SER A 219 -23.66 -17.39 12.33
CA SER A 219 -24.66 -16.63 13.09
C SER A 219 -24.26 -15.19 13.40
N ASN A 220 -23.05 -14.77 13.00
CA ASN A 220 -22.59 -13.39 13.12
C ASN A 220 -23.25 -12.48 12.08
N SER A 221 -23.16 -11.17 12.32
CA SER A 221 -23.64 -10.14 11.40
C SER A 221 -22.80 -10.11 10.13
N LYS A 222 -23.47 -9.98 8.99
CA LYS A 222 -22.83 -9.69 7.69
C LYS A 222 -22.50 -8.21 7.50
N SER A 223 -22.93 -7.37 8.43
CA SER A 223 -22.79 -5.92 8.39
C SER A 223 -22.59 -5.42 9.82
N ALA A 224 -21.48 -5.85 10.43
CA ALA A 224 -21.06 -5.42 11.75
C ALA A 224 -20.55 -3.98 11.67
N HIS A 225 -21.19 -3.07 12.42
CA HIS A 225 -20.94 -1.63 12.33
C HIS A 225 -19.76 -1.22 13.24
N TYR A 226 -18.65 -0.82 12.62
CA TYR A 226 -17.50 -0.23 13.28
C TYR A 226 -17.47 1.28 13.07
N ARG A 227 -17.39 2.05 14.15
CA ARG A 227 -17.17 3.50 14.12
C ARG A 227 -15.76 3.84 14.57
N ILE A 228 -15.06 4.65 13.79
CA ILE A 228 -13.69 5.08 14.05
C ILE A 228 -13.72 6.60 14.25
N THR A 229 -13.48 7.05 15.47
CA THR A 229 -13.44 8.47 15.83
C THR A 229 -12.00 8.92 15.97
N HIS A 230 -11.59 9.88 15.14
CA HIS A 230 -10.25 10.46 15.13
C HIS A 230 -10.32 12.00 14.99
N GLN A 231 -9.18 12.67 14.88
CA GLN A 231 -9.13 14.13 14.79
C GLN A 231 -9.83 14.73 13.55
N GLY A 232 -10.01 13.93 12.49
CA GLY A 232 -10.71 14.35 11.28
C GLY A 232 -12.23 14.20 11.37
N GLY A 233 -12.74 13.34 12.24
CA GLY A 233 -14.17 13.09 12.39
C GLY A 233 -14.49 11.64 12.78
N GLU A 234 -15.70 11.21 12.43
CA GLU A 234 -16.19 9.84 12.61
C GLU A 234 -16.26 9.14 11.25
N ILE A 235 -15.64 7.98 11.12
CA ILE A 235 -15.68 7.12 9.94
C ILE A 235 -16.42 5.83 10.30
N ASP A 236 -17.49 5.52 9.56
CA ASP A 236 -18.24 4.27 9.74
C ASP A 236 -17.79 3.22 8.70
N ARG A 237 -17.62 1.98 9.15
CA ARG A 237 -17.24 0.81 8.33
C ARG A 237 -18.13 -0.38 8.69
N TYR A 238 -18.45 -1.21 7.70
CA TYR A 238 -19.27 -2.40 7.88
C TYR A 238 -18.51 -3.64 7.44
N LEU A 239 -18.36 -4.62 8.35
CA LEU A 239 -17.66 -5.87 8.05
C LEU A 239 -18.59 -7.09 8.11
N ASP A 240 -18.36 -8.05 7.21
CA ASP A 240 -19.00 -9.36 7.28
C ASP A 240 -18.24 -10.24 8.28
N GLN A 241 -18.78 -10.38 9.50
CA GLN A 241 -18.21 -11.22 10.54
C GLN A 241 -18.54 -12.71 10.38
N THR A 242 -19.18 -13.13 9.28
CA THR A 242 -19.38 -14.55 8.98
C THR A 242 -18.16 -15.20 8.32
N VAL A 243 -17.21 -14.40 7.85
CA VAL A 243 -15.99 -14.80 7.12
C VAL A 243 -14.77 -13.96 7.54
N HIS A 244 -13.57 -14.37 7.13
CA HIS A 244 -12.31 -13.64 7.38
C HIS A 244 -11.93 -13.36 8.85
N GLY A 245 -12.48 -14.12 9.78
CA GLY A 245 -12.14 -14.02 11.20
C GLY A 245 -10.82 -14.70 11.52
N THR A 246 -10.35 -14.54 12.76
CA THR A 246 -9.09 -15.10 13.27
C THR A 246 -7.85 -14.65 12.46
N SER A 247 -7.93 -13.43 11.91
CA SER A 247 -6.85 -12.71 11.23
C SER A 247 -7.13 -11.20 11.32
N TRP A 248 -6.14 -10.36 11.03
CA TRP A 248 -6.30 -8.90 11.13
C TRP A 248 -7.01 -8.33 9.90
N ARG A 249 -8.06 -7.52 10.10
CA ARG A 249 -8.82 -6.84 9.05
C ARG A 249 -8.49 -5.36 9.04
N TYR A 250 -7.95 -4.88 7.92
CA TYR A 250 -7.68 -3.46 7.71
C TYR A 250 -8.99 -2.67 7.65
N LEU A 251 -9.02 -1.53 8.32
CA LEU A 251 -10.13 -0.57 8.25
C LEU A 251 -9.70 0.70 7.55
N GLU A 252 -8.62 1.33 8.03
CA GLU A 252 -8.20 2.65 7.59
C GLU A 252 -6.70 2.88 7.79
N THR A 253 -6.14 3.88 7.13
CA THR A 253 -4.88 4.49 7.53
C THR A 253 -5.15 5.90 7.98
N LEU A 254 -4.71 6.27 9.19
CA LEU A 254 -5.02 7.55 9.80
C LEU A 254 -3.76 8.24 10.31
N TRP A 255 -3.72 9.57 10.22
CA TRP A 255 -2.80 10.36 11.04
C TRP A 255 -3.29 10.44 12.49
N LEU A 256 -2.48 9.96 13.43
CA LEU A 256 -2.82 9.91 14.86
C LEU A 256 -1.80 10.67 15.71
N PRO A 257 -2.23 11.42 16.75
CA PRO A 257 -1.35 11.93 17.79
C PRO A 257 -0.91 10.81 18.74
N ALA A 258 0.19 10.99 19.46
CA ALA A 258 0.58 10.09 20.55
C ALA A 258 -0.41 10.15 21.73
N GLY A 259 -0.55 9.04 22.46
CA GLY A 259 -1.44 8.90 23.62
C GLY A 259 -2.82 8.33 23.27
N THR A 260 -3.78 8.48 24.19
CA THR A 260 -5.13 7.87 24.12
C THR A 260 -6.22 8.81 23.64
N ASP A 261 -5.90 10.08 23.36
CA ASP A 261 -6.92 11.11 23.05
C ASP A 261 -7.23 11.19 21.54
N GLY A 262 -6.47 10.49 20.70
CA GLY A 262 -6.48 10.66 19.25
C GLY A 262 -7.36 9.70 18.46
N LEU A 263 -7.81 8.59 19.08
CA LEU A 263 -8.46 7.49 18.39
C LEU A 263 -9.37 6.69 19.32
N THR A 264 -10.61 6.47 18.88
CA THR A 264 -11.57 5.54 19.49
C THR A 264 -12.16 4.66 18.40
N ILE A 265 -12.24 3.35 18.63
CA ILE A 265 -12.94 2.40 17.75
C ILE A 265 -14.10 1.80 18.52
N GLU A 266 -15.27 1.74 17.91
CA GLU A 266 -16.48 1.17 18.52
C GLU A 266 -17.11 0.13 17.61
N LEU A 267 -17.47 -1.04 18.13
CA LEU A 267 -18.38 -1.99 17.48
C LEU A 267 -19.77 -1.81 18.07
N ILE A 268 -20.71 -1.36 17.24
CA ILE A 268 -22.02 -0.85 17.68
C ILE A 268 -23.13 -1.85 17.34
N GLY A 269 -23.92 -2.23 18.35
CA GLY A 269 -25.11 -3.05 18.21
C GLY A 269 -26.36 -2.20 17.91
N ASP A 270 -26.41 -1.60 16.72
CA ASP A 270 -27.52 -0.76 16.22
C ASP A 270 -28.31 -1.37 15.04
N GLY A 271 -28.07 -2.65 14.75
CA GLY A 271 -28.83 -3.45 13.80
C GLY A 271 -30.25 -3.80 14.29
N THR A 272 -31.04 -4.42 13.41
CA THR A 272 -32.45 -4.75 13.69
C THR A 272 -32.77 -6.24 13.73
N ASP A 273 -31.84 -7.11 13.33
CA ASP A 273 -32.05 -8.55 13.15
C ASP A 273 -31.59 -9.41 14.34
N GLY A 274 -30.82 -8.84 15.26
CA GLY A 274 -30.27 -9.53 16.42
C GLY A 274 -29.20 -10.57 16.06
N ALA A 275 -28.57 -10.44 14.88
CA ALA A 275 -27.37 -11.19 14.53
C ALA A 275 -26.27 -11.00 15.57
N LYS A 276 -25.37 -11.97 15.73
CA LYS A 276 -24.28 -11.83 16.71
C LYS A 276 -23.21 -10.87 16.20
N LEU A 277 -22.68 -10.06 17.11
CA LEU A 277 -21.44 -9.32 16.93
C LEU A 277 -20.36 -10.00 17.77
N ASN A 278 -19.14 -10.04 17.26
CA ASN A 278 -17.95 -10.53 17.95
C ASN A 278 -16.90 -9.41 18.05
N ALA A 279 -16.46 -9.13 19.27
CA ALA A 279 -15.49 -8.11 19.64
C ALA A 279 -14.26 -8.80 20.25
N ASP A 280 -13.13 -8.74 19.54
CA ASP A 280 -11.86 -9.33 19.98
C ASP A 280 -10.86 -8.20 20.29
N ALA A 281 -10.07 -7.77 19.31
CA ALA A 281 -9.04 -6.75 19.51
C ALA A 281 -8.98 -5.72 18.37
N VAL A 282 -8.39 -4.57 18.69
CA VAL A 282 -7.96 -3.53 17.75
C VAL A 282 -6.44 -3.45 17.77
N ARG A 283 -5.82 -3.29 16.60
CA ARG A 283 -4.39 -3.02 16.42
C ARG A 283 -4.21 -1.80 15.55
N ILE A 284 -3.28 -0.93 15.90
CA ILE A 284 -2.78 0.12 15.01
C ILE A 284 -1.32 -0.16 14.65
N GLY A 285 -0.91 0.22 13.45
CA GLY A 285 0.49 0.15 13.03
C GLY A 285 0.94 -1.20 12.49
N GLY A 286 2.03 -1.16 11.71
CA GLY A 286 2.65 -2.33 11.12
C GLY A 286 3.50 -3.13 12.10
N GLY A 287 4.10 -2.47 13.10
CA GLY A 287 4.90 -3.10 14.15
C GLY A 287 6.21 -3.73 13.64
N GLU A 288 7.01 -4.26 14.56
CA GLU A 288 8.16 -5.09 14.23
C GLU A 288 7.77 -6.56 14.00
N GLY A 289 8.67 -7.33 13.37
CA GLY A 289 8.54 -8.78 13.24
C GLY A 289 8.61 -9.46 14.61
N VAL A 290 7.52 -10.08 15.04
CA VAL A 290 7.31 -10.68 16.38
C VAL A 290 7.15 -12.20 16.36
N VAL A 291 7.15 -12.80 15.17
CA VAL A 291 7.14 -14.26 15.02
C VAL A 291 8.58 -14.74 14.95
N SER A 292 8.97 -15.57 15.90
CA SER A 292 10.34 -16.08 15.99
C SER A 292 10.57 -17.30 15.10
N ARG A 293 11.80 -17.41 14.58
CA ARG A 293 12.37 -18.60 13.95
C ARG A 293 13.69 -18.88 14.64
N HIS A 294 13.88 -20.10 15.14
CA HIS A 294 15.06 -20.48 15.93
C HIS A 294 15.36 -19.52 17.09
N SER A 295 14.31 -19.08 17.79
CA SER A 295 14.36 -18.14 18.91
C SER A 295 14.85 -16.72 18.56
N GLU A 296 14.94 -16.38 17.28
CA GLU A 296 15.25 -15.04 16.78
C GLU A 296 14.04 -14.45 16.06
N THR A 297 13.88 -13.14 16.15
CA THR A 297 12.94 -12.38 15.30
C THR A 297 13.74 -11.62 14.24
N THR A 298 13.04 -10.96 13.31
CA THR A 298 13.74 -10.21 12.26
C THR A 298 14.43 -8.96 12.80
N GLU A 299 14.03 -8.43 13.96
CA GLU A 299 14.47 -7.11 14.48
C GLU A 299 14.27 -5.96 13.45
N ARG A 300 13.23 -6.09 12.63
CA ARG A 300 12.93 -5.24 11.48
C ARG A 300 11.42 -4.99 11.39
N PRO A 301 10.98 -3.91 10.71
CA PRO A 301 9.57 -3.66 10.47
C PRO A 301 8.88 -4.89 9.84
N ARG A 302 7.68 -5.23 10.31
CA ARG A 302 6.98 -6.48 9.94
C ARG A 302 6.70 -6.62 8.44
N TRP A 303 6.46 -5.50 7.76
CA TRP A 303 6.22 -5.47 6.30
C TRP A 303 7.44 -5.95 5.48
N GLU A 304 8.63 -5.88 6.06
CA GLU A 304 9.86 -6.42 5.45
C GLU A 304 10.02 -7.92 5.68
N GLY A 305 9.28 -8.52 6.60
CA GLY A 305 9.34 -9.94 6.90
C GLY A 305 8.72 -10.81 5.79
N GLY A 306 9.16 -12.06 5.67
CA GLY A 306 8.56 -12.98 4.71
C GLY A 306 7.11 -13.38 5.06
N ALA A 307 6.40 -13.87 4.04
CA ALA A 307 5.02 -14.34 4.14
C ALA A 307 4.85 -15.53 5.10
N ILE A 308 5.92 -16.29 5.40
CA ILE A 308 5.83 -17.41 6.36
C ILE A 308 5.53 -16.91 7.77
N MET A 309 6.19 -15.83 8.19
CA MET A 309 5.95 -15.20 9.49
C MET A 309 4.62 -14.47 9.48
N SER A 310 4.28 -13.80 8.38
CA SER A 310 2.99 -13.11 8.26
C SER A 310 1.80 -14.08 8.30
N GLY A 311 1.88 -15.23 7.62
CA GLY A 311 0.83 -16.24 7.66
C GLY A 311 0.57 -16.75 9.07
N GLN A 312 1.63 -17.05 9.84
CA GLN A 312 1.49 -17.45 11.24
C GLN A 312 0.92 -16.31 12.10
N PHE A 313 1.41 -15.09 11.94
CA PHE A 313 0.93 -13.93 12.69
C PHE A 313 -0.55 -13.64 12.40
N ASN A 314 -1.03 -13.93 11.19
CA ASN A 314 -2.42 -13.82 10.78
C ASN A 314 -3.23 -15.12 11.01
N GLY A 315 -2.79 -15.96 11.94
CA GLY A 315 -3.58 -17.09 12.44
C GLY A 315 -3.64 -18.32 11.54
N ALA A 316 -2.95 -18.32 10.39
CA ALA A 316 -2.94 -19.48 9.53
C ALA A 316 -2.25 -20.67 10.23
N PRO A 317 -2.81 -21.89 10.15
CA PRO A 317 -2.20 -23.05 10.79
C PRO A 317 -0.89 -23.46 10.09
N THR A 318 -0.07 -24.26 10.77
CA THR A 318 1.20 -24.78 10.21
C THR A 318 1.02 -25.51 8.88
N SER A 319 -0.13 -26.15 8.63
CA SER A 319 -0.45 -26.79 7.35
C SER A 319 -0.52 -25.81 6.16
N VAL A 320 -0.66 -24.51 6.43
CA VAL A 320 -0.69 -23.44 5.42
C VAL A 320 0.72 -22.89 5.20
N TYR A 321 1.41 -22.46 6.26
CA TYR A 321 2.71 -21.78 6.13
C TYR A 321 3.95 -22.70 6.15
N ASP A 322 3.83 -23.92 6.67
CA ASP A 322 4.84 -24.98 6.60
C ASP A 322 4.22 -26.35 6.24
N PRO A 323 3.67 -26.49 5.01
CA PRO A 323 2.99 -27.72 4.59
C PRO A 323 3.94 -28.93 4.50
N TYR A 324 5.25 -28.69 4.45
CA TYR A 324 6.28 -29.73 4.34
C TYR A 324 6.86 -30.13 5.71
N TRP A 325 6.42 -29.49 6.80
CA TRP A 325 6.85 -29.75 8.17
C TRP A 325 8.37 -29.73 8.33
N ASN A 326 9.03 -28.82 7.62
CA ASN A 326 10.48 -28.70 7.63
C ASN A 326 10.98 -27.77 8.76
N GLY A 327 10.04 -27.14 9.50
CA GLY A 327 10.30 -26.24 10.63
C GLY A 327 10.48 -24.77 10.24
N ASN A 328 10.72 -24.48 8.96
CA ASN A 328 10.94 -23.12 8.44
C ASN A 328 9.87 -22.66 7.47
N GLY A 329 9.09 -23.58 6.89
CA GLY A 329 8.12 -23.31 5.85
C GLY A 329 8.72 -23.06 4.47
N SER A 330 7.90 -22.52 3.58
CA SER A 330 8.33 -22.07 2.26
C SER A 330 7.61 -20.77 1.87
N ASP A 331 8.40 -19.70 1.78
CA ASP A 331 7.92 -18.32 1.57
C ASP A 331 7.15 -18.13 0.26
N PRO A 332 7.57 -18.72 -0.87
CA PRO A 332 6.74 -18.74 -2.08
C PRO A 332 5.40 -19.45 -1.89
N SER A 333 5.39 -20.62 -1.24
CA SER A 333 4.20 -21.47 -1.15
C SER A 333 3.13 -20.94 -0.19
N VAL A 334 3.55 -20.36 0.94
CA VAL A 334 2.62 -19.83 1.95
C VAL A 334 1.78 -18.70 1.36
N ARG A 335 2.27 -17.93 0.39
CA ARG A 335 1.52 -16.80 -0.18
C ARG A 335 0.23 -17.25 -0.85
N SER A 336 0.36 -18.18 -1.78
CA SER A 336 -0.79 -18.80 -2.46
C SER A 336 -1.67 -19.58 -1.49
N ARG A 337 -1.09 -20.33 -0.55
CA ARG A 337 -1.83 -21.17 0.41
C ARG A 337 -2.60 -20.35 1.42
N TRP A 338 -2.02 -19.24 1.87
CA TRP A 338 -2.68 -18.29 2.77
C TRP A 338 -3.85 -17.63 2.05
N SER A 339 -3.68 -17.19 0.81
CA SER A 339 -4.79 -16.64 0.02
C SER A 339 -5.93 -17.63 -0.16
N ALA A 340 -5.62 -18.90 -0.46
CA ALA A 340 -6.64 -19.95 -0.55
C ALA A 340 -7.31 -20.26 0.81
N TRP A 341 -6.55 -20.22 1.91
CA TRP A 341 -7.10 -20.44 3.26
C TRP A 341 -7.99 -19.27 3.74
N GLU A 342 -7.61 -18.05 3.40
CA GLU A 342 -8.31 -16.81 3.76
C GLU A 342 -9.55 -16.58 2.89
N HIS A 343 -9.62 -17.20 1.70
CA HIS A 343 -10.74 -17.09 0.75
C HIS A 343 -11.98 -17.86 1.23
N PRO A 344 -13.11 -17.16 1.45
CA PRO A 344 -14.36 -17.81 1.77
C PRO A 344 -15.05 -18.31 0.49
N SER A 345 -15.73 -19.44 0.61
CA SER A 345 -16.44 -20.05 -0.52
C SER A 345 -17.44 -19.08 -1.16
N GLY A 346 -17.31 -18.90 -2.47
CA GLY A 346 -18.20 -18.06 -3.28
C GLY A 346 -17.77 -16.59 -3.39
N GLU A 347 -16.66 -16.19 -2.76
CA GLU A 347 -16.08 -14.88 -2.98
C GLU A 347 -15.51 -14.76 -4.40
N ASP A 348 -15.84 -13.66 -5.06
CA ASP A 348 -15.39 -13.38 -6.41
C ASP A 348 -14.04 -12.67 -6.38
N ALA A 349 -12.97 -13.46 -6.57
CA ALA A 349 -11.62 -13.03 -6.27
C ALA A 349 -10.64 -13.23 -7.43
N VAL A 350 -9.53 -12.49 -7.39
CA VAL A 350 -8.30 -12.77 -8.14
C VAL A 350 -7.08 -12.70 -7.23
N TYR A 351 -6.01 -13.41 -7.62
CA TYR A 351 -4.71 -13.38 -6.96
C TYR A 351 -3.65 -12.76 -7.89
N LEU A 352 -2.94 -11.74 -7.42
CA LEU A 352 -1.82 -11.11 -8.13
C LEU A 352 -0.56 -11.12 -7.26
N SER A 353 0.50 -11.72 -7.79
CA SER A 353 1.85 -11.65 -7.22
C SER A 353 2.72 -10.68 -8.01
N TRP A 354 3.46 -9.80 -7.33
CA TRP A 354 4.34 -8.82 -7.98
C TRP A 354 5.80 -9.08 -7.58
N HIS A 355 6.61 -9.36 -8.59
CA HIS A 355 8.05 -9.61 -8.52
C HIS A 355 8.85 -8.73 -9.49
N THR A 356 10.18 -8.84 -9.40
CA THR A 356 11.09 -8.38 -10.46
C THR A 356 12.10 -9.47 -10.77
N ASN A 357 12.50 -9.55 -12.04
CA ASN A 357 13.24 -10.69 -12.54
C ASN A 357 14.74 -10.52 -12.36
N ALA A 358 15.47 -11.62 -12.50
CA ALA A 358 16.91 -11.60 -12.66
C ALA A 358 17.37 -12.76 -13.55
N THR A 359 18.56 -12.60 -14.11
CA THR A 359 19.26 -13.63 -14.86
C THR A 359 20.55 -14.00 -14.12
N ALA A 360 21.05 -15.21 -14.37
CA ALA A 360 22.34 -15.62 -13.80
C ALA A 360 23.54 -14.82 -14.36
N THR A 361 23.37 -14.10 -15.48
CA THR A 361 24.45 -13.45 -16.22
C THR A 361 24.30 -11.93 -16.37
N GLY A 362 23.19 -11.35 -15.92
CA GLY A 362 22.82 -9.96 -16.19
C GLY A 362 22.35 -9.71 -17.64
N GLY A 363 21.70 -8.55 -17.85
CA GLY A 363 21.50 -7.94 -19.17
C GLY A 363 20.19 -8.26 -19.90
N ALA A 364 19.30 -9.05 -19.30
CA ALA A 364 17.92 -9.12 -19.79
C ALA A 364 17.13 -7.90 -19.29
N ARG A 365 16.12 -7.51 -20.07
CA ARG A 365 15.25 -6.36 -19.78
C ARG A 365 13.80 -6.71 -20.07
N GLY A 366 12.90 -5.92 -19.48
CA GLY A 366 11.47 -5.93 -19.81
C GLY A 366 10.55 -6.67 -18.85
N THR A 367 9.27 -6.68 -19.20
CA THR A 367 8.18 -7.20 -18.37
C THR A 367 7.69 -8.55 -18.88
N VAL A 368 7.45 -9.50 -17.99
CA VAL A 368 6.82 -10.79 -18.28
C VAL A 368 5.79 -11.11 -17.21
N THR A 369 4.64 -11.64 -17.62
CA THR A 369 3.62 -12.15 -16.69
C THR A 369 3.53 -13.67 -16.80
N TYR A 370 3.34 -14.34 -15.67
CA TYR A 370 3.22 -15.78 -15.56
C TYR A 370 1.87 -16.22 -15.01
N TYR A 371 1.40 -17.35 -15.51
CA TYR A 371 0.35 -18.16 -14.89
C TYR A 371 0.80 -19.62 -14.86
N ALA A 372 0.06 -20.49 -14.16
CA ALA A 372 0.37 -21.92 -14.16
C ALA A 372 0.12 -22.54 -15.53
N GLY A 373 1.08 -23.31 -16.04
CA GLY A 373 0.90 -24.12 -17.25
C GLY A 373 0.75 -25.61 -16.99
N ASN A 374 0.71 -26.37 -18.08
CA ASN A 374 0.60 -27.84 -18.05
C ASN A 374 1.76 -28.52 -17.30
N GLU A 375 2.89 -27.84 -17.14
CA GLU A 375 4.03 -28.28 -16.32
C GLU A 375 3.67 -28.46 -14.84
N CYS A 376 2.60 -27.83 -14.34
CA CYS A 376 2.13 -28.00 -12.96
C CYS A 376 1.40 -29.31 -12.69
N SER A 377 1.21 -30.18 -13.69
CA SER A 377 0.42 -31.42 -13.60
C SER A 377 -1.08 -31.23 -13.30
N SER A 378 -1.51 -29.99 -13.07
CA SER A 378 -2.89 -29.54 -12.90
C SER A 378 -3.11 -28.34 -13.82
N PRO A 379 -4.30 -28.19 -14.43
CA PRO A 379 -4.62 -27.01 -15.22
C PRO A 379 -4.63 -25.76 -14.33
N ALA A 380 -4.32 -24.60 -14.93
CA ALA A 380 -4.56 -23.32 -14.27
C ALA A 380 -6.04 -23.18 -13.86
N VAL A 381 -6.30 -22.40 -12.82
CA VAL A 381 -7.67 -22.00 -12.49
C VAL A 381 -8.23 -21.19 -13.66
N ASP A 382 -9.48 -21.46 -14.04
CA ASP A 382 -10.15 -20.78 -15.15
C ASP A 382 -10.04 -19.25 -14.99
N GLY A 383 -9.76 -18.55 -16.10
CA GLY A 383 -9.51 -17.09 -16.10
C GLY A 383 -8.07 -16.67 -15.82
N SER A 384 -7.18 -17.56 -15.35
CA SER A 384 -5.77 -17.19 -15.04
C SER A 384 -4.99 -16.73 -16.28
N LEU A 385 -5.27 -17.32 -17.45
CA LEU A 385 -4.66 -16.90 -18.72
C LEU A 385 -5.16 -15.50 -19.10
N ASP A 386 -6.48 -15.30 -19.14
CA ASP A 386 -7.10 -14.04 -19.54
C ASP A 386 -6.64 -12.90 -18.61
N LEU A 387 -6.62 -13.13 -17.29
CA LEU A 387 -6.08 -12.18 -16.30
C LEU A 387 -4.62 -11.83 -16.61
N SER A 388 -3.79 -12.82 -16.93
CA SER A 388 -2.37 -12.61 -17.20
C SER A 388 -2.11 -11.86 -18.50
N GLU A 389 -2.88 -12.16 -19.56
CA GLU A 389 -2.81 -11.46 -20.84
C GLU A 389 -3.22 -10.00 -20.69
N ILE A 390 -4.35 -9.74 -20.03
CA ILE A 390 -4.86 -8.38 -19.82
C ILE A 390 -3.91 -7.56 -18.93
N VAL A 391 -3.40 -8.12 -17.84
CA VAL A 391 -2.42 -7.43 -16.97
C VAL A 391 -1.12 -7.14 -17.72
N GLN A 392 -0.61 -8.08 -18.53
CA GLN A 392 0.56 -7.85 -19.38
C GLN A 392 0.30 -6.70 -20.37
N GLU A 393 -0.84 -6.70 -21.06
CA GLU A 393 -1.21 -5.67 -22.03
C GLU A 393 -1.22 -4.27 -21.40
N GLU A 394 -1.89 -4.09 -20.26
CA GLU A 394 -1.97 -2.79 -19.58
C GLU A 394 -0.60 -2.31 -19.08
N LEU A 395 0.25 -3.23 -18.59
CA LEU A 395 1.62 -2.89 -18.19
C LEU A 395 2.45 -2.42 -19.38
N ILE A 396 2.39 -3.13 -20.51
CA ILE A 396 3.15 -2.77 -21.70
C ILE A 396 2.64 -1.46 -22.31
N ASP A 397 1.33 -1.23 -22.37
CA ASP A 397 0.76 0.03 -22.85
C ASP A 397 1.22 1.23 -21.99
N SER A 398 1.13 1.10 -20.66
CA SER A 398 1.57 2.13 -19.72
C SER A 398 3.08 2.42 -19.84
N ILE A 399 3.92 1.38 -19.85
CA ILE A 399 5.38 1.53 -19.89
C ILE A 399 5.84 2.09 -21.24
N THR A 400 5.30 1.59 -22.35
CA THR A 400 5.71 2.07 -23.69
C THR A 400 5.20 3.48 -23.98
N THR A 401 4.09 3.90 -23.38
CA THR A 401 3.56 5.26 -23.50
C THR A 401 4.34 6.27 -22.67
N PHE A 402 4.64 5.96 -21.40
CA PHE A 402 5.21 6.95 -20.47
C PHE A 402 6.73 6.87 -20.30
N TRP A 403 7.35 5.72 -20.53
CA TRP A 403 8.72 5.46 -20.05
C TRP A 403 9.70 5.13 -21.17
N GLU A 404 9.41 4.10 -21.97
CA GLU A 404 10.34 3.60 -23.00
C GLU A 404 9.55 2.94 -24.14
N SER A 405 9.45 3.64 -25.28
CA SER A 405 8.61 3.19 -26.41
C SER A 405 9.03 1.84 -27.02
N ASP A 406 10.28 1.44 -26.82
CA ASP A 406 10.85 0.15 -27.24
C ASP A 406 11.07 -0.82 -26.07
N TRP A 407 10.31 -0.65 -24.97
CA TRP A 407 10.32 -1.56 -23.84
C TRP A 407 10.11 -3.01 -24.28
N TYR A 408 10.87 -3.91 -23.66
CA TYR A 408 10.84 -5.32 -24.01
C TYR A 408 9.58 -5.99 -23.45
N ASP A 409 8.53 -6.09 -24.27
CA ASP A 409 7.41 -6.98 -24.01
C ASP A 409 7.85 -8.45 -24.17
N ARG A 410 7.93 -9.16 -23.05
CA ARG A 410 8.32 -10.58 -23.03
C ARG A 410 7.12 -11.52 -23.08
N GLY A 411 5.91 -10.96 -23.18
CA GLY A 411 4.63 -11.63 -23.25
C GLY A 411 4.22 -12.33 -21.96
N VAL A 412 3.14 -13.11 -22.08
CA VAL A 412 2.70 -14.05 -21.05
C VAL A 412 3.39 -15.39 -21.22
N LYS A 413 3.76 -16.02 -20.12
CA LYS A 413 4.39 -17.34 -20.10
C LYS A 413 3.74 -18.24 -19.06
N THR A 414 4.00 -19.53 -19.21
CA THR A 414 3.67 -20.49 -18.16
C THR A 414 4.90 -20.79 -17.30
N ALA A 415 4.67 -20.94 -16.00
CA ALA A 415 5.63 -21.50 -15.07
C ALA A 415 4.91 -22.15 -13.89
N CYS A 416 5.50 -23.19 -13.31
CA CYS A 416 5.01 -23.77 -12.06
C CYS A 416 5.65 -23.13 -10.83
N PHE A 417 5.52 -21.80 -10.72
CA PHE A 417 5.89 -21.10 -9.50
C PHE A 417 4.87 -21.38 -8.41
N SER A 418 5.33 -21.43 -7.16
CA SER A 418 4.47 -21.84 -6.04
C SER A 418 3.30 -20.87 -5.87
N GLU A 419 3.51 -19.60 -6.16
CA GLU A 419 2.58 -18.48 -6.05
C GLU A 419 1.37 -18.60 -6.98
N VAL A 420 1.52 -19.22 -8.15
CA VAL A 420 0.43 -19.39 -9.14
C VAL A 420 0.04 -20.85 -9.33
N ALA A 421 0.68 -21.76 -8.59
CA ALA A 421 0.43 -23.18 -8.74
C ALA A 421 -0.96 -23.57 -8.21
N PRO A 422 -1.81 -24.21 -9.03
CA PRO A 422 -3.20 -24.52 -8.67
C PRO A 422 -3.30 -25.50 -7.50
N TYR A 423 -2.29 -26.34 -7.25
CA TYR A 423 -2.29 -27.24 -6.09
C TYR A 423 -2.03 -26.53 -4.75
N ASN A 424 -1.65 -25.25 -4.77
CA ASN A 424 -1.54 -24.40 -3.59
C ASN A 424 -2.75 -23.47 -3.43
N ASN A 425 -3.33 -23.03 -4.56
CA ASN A 425 -4.51 -22.18 -4.63
C ASN A 425 -5.32 -22.51 -5.88
N ASP A 426 -6.40 -23.29 -5.72
CA ASP A 426 -7.39 -23.58 -6.75
C ASP A 426 -8.68 -22.76 -6.61
N GLU A 427 -8.72 -21.82 -5.67
CA GLU A 427 -9.92 -21.06 -5.32
C GLU A 427 -10.17 -19.87 -6.25
N MET A 428 -9.12 -19.32 -6.88
CA MET A 428 -9.22 -18.09 -7.67
C MET A 428 -8.21 -18.04 -8.84
N PRO A 429 -8.54 -17.34 -9.96
CA PRO A 429 -7.59 -17.03 -11.01
C PRO A 429 -6.34 -16.36 -10.47
N SER A 430 -5.16 -16.77 -10.93
CA SER A 430 -3.88 -16.28 -10.41
C SER A 430 -2.92 -15.82 -11.51
N THR A 431 -2.17 -14.76 -11.21
CA THR A 431 -1.11 -14.23 -12.07
C THR A 431 0.10 -13.77 -11.27
N LEU A 432 1.29 -13.86 -11.86
CA LEU A 432 2.54 -13.37 -11.31
C LEU A 432 3.22 -12.43 -12.31
N VAL A 433 3.39 -11.18 -11.92
CA VAL A 433 4.08 -10.15 -12.71
C VAL A 433 5.55 -10.12 -12.33
N GLU A 434 6.43 -10.28 -13.31
CA GLU A 434 7.84 -9.88 -13.21
C GLU A 434 8.01 -8.55 -13.93
N LEU A 435 7.95 -7.44 -13.17
CA LEU A 435 7.78 -6.10 -13.73
C LEU A 435 8.95 -5.66 -14.61
N ALA A 436 10.17 -5.90 -14.15
CA ALA A 436 11.42 -5.49 -14.78
C ALA A 436 12.58 -6.32 -14.22
N PHE A 437 13.80 -6.17 -14.74
CA PHE A 437 14.97 -6.93 -14.27
C PHE A 437 15.78 -6.17 -13.20
N HIS A 438 15.79 -6.67 -11.96
CA HIS A 438 16.54 -6.04 -10.86
C HIS A 438 18.06 -6.28 -10.93
N ASP A 439 18.52 -7.19 -11.80
CA ASP A 439 19.95 -7.43 -12.08
C ASP A 439 20.47 -6.63 -13.29
N THR A 440 19.67 -5.68 -13.81
CA THR A 440 20.02 -4.84 -14.96
C THR A 440 19.81 -3.36 -14.66
N GLU A 441 20.91 -2.57 -14.68
CA GLU A 441 20.95 -1.15 -14.27
C GLU A 441 19.86 -0.28 -14.92
N GLU A 442 19.56 -0.52 -16.20
CA GLU A 442 18.59 0.29 -16.94
C GLU A 442 17.15 0.04 -16.49
N ASP A 443 16.82 -1.20 -16.15
CA ASP A 443 15.53 -1.57 -15.57
C ASP A 443 15.43 -1.11 -14.11
N VAL A 444 16.50 -1.26 -13.31
CA VAL A 444 16.55 -0.76 -11.93
C VAL A 444 16.38 0.76 -11.87
N TRP A 445 16.89 1.51 -12.85
CA TRP A 445 16.63 2.95 -12.89
C TRP A 445 15.13 3.27 -12.92
N HIS A 446 14.33 2.50 -13.67
CA HIS A 446 12.88 2.64 -13.71
C HIS A 446 12.26 2.24 -12.37
N ILE A 447 12.68 1.09 -11.81
CA ILE A 447 12.23 0.62 -10.50
C ILE A 447 12.53 1.65 -9.40
N LYS A 448 13.60 2.46 -9.49
CA LYS A 448 13.88 3.54 -8.53
C LYS A 448 12.96 4.76 -8.67
N GLN A 449 12.18 4.90 -9.75
CA GLN A 449 11.29 6.06 -9.92
C GLN A 449 9.94 5.84 -9.19
N PRO A 450 9.55 6.73 -8.27
CA PRO A 450 8.22 6.67 -7.64
C PRO A 450 7.08 6.67 -8.68
N LYS A 451 7.21 7.50 -9.72
CA LYS A 451 6.21 7.57 -10.80
C LYS A 451 6.12 6.28 -11.61
N PHE A 452 7.21 5.55 -11.84
CA PHE A 452 7.18 4.27 -12.56
C PHE A 452 6.42 3.21 -11.75
N ARG A 453 6.66 3.18 -10.43
CA ARG A 453 5.92 2.30 -9.51
C ARG A 453 4.43 2.66 -9.48
N LEU A 454 4.08 3.95 -9.46
CA LEU A 454 2.70 4.43 -9.54
C LEU A 454 2.04 4.01 -10.86
N ASP A 455 2.67 4.30 -12.00
CA ASP A 455 2.14 3.99 -13.34
C ASP A 455 2.01 2.47 -13.57
N SER A 456 2.93 1.67 -13.01
CA SER A 456 2.84 0.20 -13.04
C SER A 456 1.70 -0.31 -12.15
N SER A 457 1.50 0.30 -10.98
CA SER A 457 0.38 -0.02 -10.08
C SER A 457 -0.96 0.29 -10.74
N ARG A 458 -1.08 1.46 -11.38
CA ARG A 458 -2.27 1.82 -12.17
C ARG A 458 -2.53 0.82 -13.29
N ALA A 459 -1.50 0.39 -14.02
CA ALA A 459 -1.64 -0.59 -15.07
C ALA A 459 -2.14 -1.96 -14.57
N MET A 460 -1.60 -2.45 -13.45
CA MET A 460 -2.09 -3.68 -12.82
C MET A 460 -3.54 -3.55 -12.33
N TYR A 461 -3.90 -2.41 -11.73
CA TYR A 461 -5.28 -2.07 -11.38
C TYR A 461 -6.21 -2.10 -12.60
N ARG A 462 -5.83 -1.39 -13.68
CA ARG A 462 -6.59 -1.36 -14.93
C ARG A 462 -6.73 -2.77 -15.52
N GLY A 463 -5.70 -3.59 -15.41
CA GLY A 463 -5.72 -4.99 -15.84
C GLY A 463 -6.75 -5.82 -15.09
N ILE A 464 -6.85 -5.65 -13.77
CA ILE A 464 -7.85 -6.32 -12.93
C ILE A 464 -9.27 -5.83 -13.27
N VAL A 465 -9.49 -4.52 -13.42
CA VAL A 465 -10.77 -3.96 -13.87
C VAL A 465 -11.19 -4.52 -15.21
N ARG A 466 -10.29 -4.53 -16.20
CA ARG A 466 -10.56 -5.09 -17.53
C ARG A 466 -10.84 -6.58 -17.47
N TYR A 467 -10.11 -7.35 -16.67
CA TYR A 467 -10.37 -8.78 -16.51
C TYR A 467 -11.82 -9.03 -16.05
N PHE A 468 -12.27 -8.38 -14.98
CA PHE A 468 -13.64 -8.52 -14.51
C PHE A 468 -14.66 -8.01 -15.54
N ALA A 469 -14.38 -6.89 -16.21
CA ALA A 469 -15.24 -6.34 -17.24
C ALA A 469 -15.45 -7.29 -18.42
N GLU A 470 -14.35 -7.83 -18.96
CA GLU A 470 -14.35 -8.73 -20.10
C GLU A 470 -14.99 -10.09 -19.74
N ARG A 471 -14.68 -10.62 -18.56
CA ARG A 471 -15.29 -11.87 -18.04
C ARG A 471 -16.81 -11.74 -17.88
N ASP A 472 -17.27 -10.60 -17.36
CA ASP A 472 -18.69 -10.38 -17.05
C ASP A 472 -19.47 -9.76 -18.24
N GLY A 473 -18.79 -9.41 -19.33
CA GLY A 473 -19.39 -8.85 -20.54
C GLY A 473 -19.90 -7.41 -20.37
N ILE A 474 -19.26 -6.62 -19.51
CA ILE A 474 -19.56 -5.22 -19.24
C ILE A 474 -18.44 -4.30 -19.73
N THR A 475 -18.69 -2.99 -19.80
CA THR A 475 -17.66 -2.01 -20.18
C THR A 475 -16.85 -1.63 -18.94
N PRO A 476 -15.51 -1.66 -18.99
CA PRO A 476 -14.70 -1.20 -17.87
C PRO A 476 -14.85 0.31 -17.69
N THR A 477 -14.90 0.76 -16.44
CA THR A 477 -14.74 2.17 -16.06
C THR A 477 -13.57 2.26 -15.08
N PHE A 478 -12.64 3.17 -15.33
CA PHE A 478 -11.46 3.36 -14.49
C PHE A 478 -11.61 4.61 -13.63
N LEU A 479 -11.19 4.52 -12.36
CA LEU A 479 -11.19 5.66 -11.44
C LEU A 479 -10.37 6.83 -12.02
N PRO A 480 -10.70 8.09 -11.70
CA PRO A 480 -10.02 9.24 -12.28
C PRO A 480 -8.57 9.41 -11.81
N GLU A 481 -7.78 10.19 -12.55
CA GLU A 481 -6.50 10.69 -12.04
C GLU A 481 -6.70 11.87 -11.06
N PRO A 482 -5.74 12.13 -10.16
CA PRO A 482 -5.84 13.21 -9.19
C PRO A 482 -6.07 14.58 -9.83
N PRO A 483 -6.96 15.41 -9.27
CA PRO A 483 -7.06 16.82 -9.63
C PRO A 483 -5.73 17.55 -9.50
N THR A 484 -5.48 18.50 -10.40
CA THR A 484 -4.21 19.23 -10.51
C THR A 484 -4.43 20.74 -10.32
N ASP A 485 -3.33 21.50 -10.19
CA ASP A 485 -3.36 22.97 -10.08
C ASP A 485 -4.33 23.51 -9.00
N ILE A 486 -4.49 22.77 -7.90
CA ILE A 486 -5.34 23.17 -6.79
C ILE A 486 -4.78 24.45 -6.13
N ARG A 487 -5.68 25.35 -5.74
CA ARG A 487 -5.35 26.59 -5.04
C ARG A 487 -6.47 27.00 -4.09
N ALA A 488 -6.09 27.70 -3.02
CA ALA A 488 -7.00 28.30 -2.05
C ALA A 488 -6.75 29.83 -2.00
N ILE A 489 -7.78 30.62 -2.29
CA ILE A 489 -7.71 32.08 -2.41
C ILE A 489 -8.66 32.71 -1.40
N ASN A 490 -8.16 33.69 -0.63
CA ASN A 490 -8.97 34.47 0.29
C ASN A 490 -9.98 35.36 -0.47
N THR A 491 -11.20 35.42 0.06
CA THR A 491 -12.28 36.30 -0.39
C THR A 491 -12.92 37.01 0.80
N ASP A 492 -13.81 37.98 0.56
CA ASP A 492 -14.53 38.67 1.63
C ASP A 492 -15.44 37.75 2.48
N ASN A 493 -15.82 36.58 1.95
CA ASN A 493 -16.82 35.70 2.56
C ASN A 493 -16.26 34.30 2.92
N GLY A 494 -14.94 34.10 2.88
CA GLY A 494 -14.31 32.80 3.10
C GLY A 494 -13.13 32.53 2.15
N VAL A 495 -12.87 31.26 1.89
CA VAL A 495 -11.76 30.80 1.03
C VAL A 495 -12.32 30.11 -0.20
N GLU A 496 -12.05 30.65 -1.38
CA GLU A 496 -12.37 30.02 -2.66
C GLU A 496 -11.30 28.98 -2.99
N VAL A 497 -11.71 27.73 -3.15
CA VAL A 497 -10.86 26.63 -3.59
C VAL A 497 -11.19 26.32 -5.04
N SER A 498 -10.17 26.17 -5.89
CA SER A 498 -10.34 25.78 -7.30
C SER A 498 -9.20 24.90 -7.78
N TRP A 499 -9.47 24.06 -8.77
CA TRP A 499 -8.53 23.09 -9.32
C TRP A 499 -8.78 22.88 -10.82
N LYS A 500 -7.95 22.06 -11.45
CA LYS A 500 -8.19 21.48 -12.78
C LYS A 500 -8.55 20.00 -12.65
N PRO A 501 -9.39 19.47 -13.55
CA PRO A 501 -9.59 18.03 -13.66
C PRO A 501 -8.26 17.29 -13.82
N GLY A 502 -8.19 16.08 -13.29
CA GLY A 502 -7.08 15.17 -13.57
C GLY A 502 -7.00 14.82 -15.06
N PRO A 503 -5.81 14.49 -15.59
CA PRO A 503 -5.70 14.00 -16.97
C PRO A 503 -6.44 12.68 -17.13
N SER A 504 -7.02 12.42 -18.30
CA SER A 504 -7.82 11.21 -18.53
C SER A 504 -7.55 10.58 -19.90
N GLY A 505 -7.89 9.30 -20.00
CA GLY A 505 -7.72 8.49 -21.21
C GLY A 505 -6.51 7.56 -21.12
N ALA A 506 -6.62 6.40 -21.76
CA ALA A 506 -5.60 5.35 -21.66
C ALA A 506 -4.18 5.88 -21.98
N PRO A 507 -3.15 5.47 -21.20
CA PRO A 507 -3.18 4.51 -20.08
C PRO A 507 -3.45 5.12 -18.68
N LEU A 508 -4.11 6.28 -18.60
CA LEU A 508 -4.59 6.91 -17.36
C LEU A 508 -6.03 6.48 -17.04
N GLY A 509 -6.57 6.93 -15.89
CA GLY A 509 -8.00 6.80 -15.55
C GLY A 509 -8.98 7.48 -16.52
N ASP A 510 -10.28 7.24 -16.31
CA ASP A 510 -11.34 7.96 -17.03
C ASP A 510 -11.56 9.37 -16.41
N SER A 511 -12.36 10.21 -17.07
CA SER A 511 -12.65 11.54 -16.54
C SER A 511 -13.49 11.47 -15.25
N ALA A 512 -13.29 12.43 -14.36
CA ALA A 512 -14.15 12.60 -13.18
C ALA A 512 -15.52 13.17 -13.58
N ASP A 513 -16.58 12.63 -12.98
CA ASP A 513 -17.95 13.13 -13.09
C ASP A 513 -18.25 14.15 -11.98
N GLU A 514 -17.71 13.92 -10.78
CA GLU A 514 -17.85 14.75 -9.59
C GLU A 514 -16.49 14.88 -8.86
N TYR A 515 -16.45 15.72 -7.81
CA TYR A 515 -15.28 15.88 -6.96
C TYR A 515 -15.66 15.76 -5.49
N VAL A 516 -14.74 15.27 -4.66
CA VAL A 516 -14.89 15.31 -3.19
C VAL A 516 -13.83 16.24 -2.63
N LEU A 517 -14.28 17.31 -1.96
CA LEU A 517 -13.40 18.23 -1.25
C LEU A 517 -13.26 17.78 0.20
N TYR A 518 -12.02 17.56 0.61
CA TYR A 518 -11.64 17.24 1.98
C TYR A 518 -11.08 18.48 2.68
N SER A 519 -11.50 18.71 3.92
CA SER A 519 -11.00 19.78 4.77
C SER A 519 -10.26 19.23 6.00
N SER A 520 -9.27 19.97 6.46
CA SER A 520 -8.48 19.64 7.63
C SER A 520 -8.04 20.91 8.37
N LEU A 521 -7.93 20.82 9.70
CA LEU A 521 -7.43 21.90 10.55
C LEU A 521 -5.91 21.86 10.74
N ASP A 522 -5.29 20.70 10.52
CA ASP A 522 -3.86 20.46 10.74
C ASP A 522 -3.11 20.01 9.47
N GLY A 523 -3.84 19.80 8.37
CA GLY A 523 -3.34 19.37 7.08
C GLY A 523 -3.00 17.88 7.02
N ARG A 524 -3.41 17.09 8.02
CA ARG A 524 -3.05 15.67 8.15
C ARG A 524 -4.22 14.78 8.47
N SER A 525 -5.13 15.22 9.34
CA SER A 525 -6.37 14.54 9.68
C SER A 525 -7.53 15.16 8.91
N TRP A 526 -8.21 14.36 8.11
CA TRP A 526 -9.21 14.83 7.15
C TRP A 526 -10.64 14.47 7.57
N ASP A 527 -11.61 15.34 7.27
CA ASP A 527 -13.04 15.04 7.37
C ASP A 527 -13.50 14.01 6.32
N ASN A 528 -14.75 13.55 6.36
CA ASN A 528 -15.31 12.60 5.38
C ASN A 528 -15.55 13.20 3.98
N GLY A 529 -15.04 14.41 3.72
CA GLY A 529 -15.21 15.11 2.48
C GLY A 529 -16.63 15.66 2.24
N THR A 530 -16.76 16.48 1.22
CA THR A 530 -18.03 17.03 0.73
C THR A 530 -18.03 16.99 -0.79
N ILE A 531 -19.10 16.43 -1.37
CA ILE A 531 -19.26 16.36 -2.83
C ILE A 531 -19.43 17.77 -3.42
N VAL A 532 -18.74 18.02 -4.54
CA VAL A 532 -18.76 19.27 -5.29
C VAL A 532 -18.87 18.96 -6.79
N ASP A 533 -19.89 19.54 -7.45
CA ASP A 533 -20.21 19.28 -8.86
C ASP A 533 -19.41 20.16 -9.86
N ASP A 534 -18.52 21.02 -9.37
CA ASP A 534 -17.73 21.96 -10.18
C ASP A 534 -16.28 21.96 -9.72
N THR A 535 -15.39 22.51 -10.55
CA THR A 535 -13.95 22.64 -10.32
C THR A 535 -13.57 23.80 -9.37
N SER A 536 -14.55 24.33 -8.65
CA SER A 536 -14.36 25.36 -7.64
C SER A 536 -15.51 25.40 -6.63
N THR A 537 -15.21 25.80 -5.40
CA THR A 537 -16.20 26.04 -4.36
C THR A 537 -15.72 27.09 -3.35
N LEU A 538 -16.66 27.75 -2.68
CA LEU A 538 -16.38 28.70 -1.61
C LEU A 538 -16.60 28.03 -0.26
N LEU A 539 -15.54 27.92 0.53
CA LEU A 539 -15.59 27.44 1.91
C LEU A 539 -15.79 28.60 2.87
N THR A 540 -16.94 28.61 3.53
CA THR A 540 -17.24 29.60 4.57
C THR A 540 -16.53 29.20 5.85
N THR A 541 -15.55 30.01 6.29
CA THR A 541 -14.74 29.78 7.49
C THR A 541 -14.76 31.02 8.37
N GLU A 542 -14.45 30.90 9.67
CA GLU A 542 -14.37 32.08 10.53
C GLU A 542 -13.05 32.82 10.29
N ALA A 543 -13.06 34.14 10.49
CA ALA A 543 -11.87 34.95 10.30
C ALA A 543 -10.77 34.52 11.29
N GLY A 544 -9.60 34.14 10.74
CA GLY A 544 -8.45 33.68 11.51
C GLY A 544 -8.27 32.16 11.58
N ASP A 545 -9.20 31.36 11.05
CA ASP A 545 -9.08 29.91 10.97
C ASP A 545 -7.98 29.49 9.99
N ASN A 546 -7.24 28.43 10.34
CA ASN A 546 -6.41 27.71 9.39
C ASN A 546 -7.27 26.65 8.70
N LEU A 547 -7.14 26.56 7.38
CA LEU A 547 -7.86 25.63 6.55
C LEU A 547 -6.84 24.95 5.63
N TYR A 548 -6.82 23.63 5.64
CA TYR A 548 -6.12 22.82 4.65
C TYR A 548 -7.15 22.05 3.84
N VAL A 549 -6.92 21.97 2.53
CA VAL A 549 -7.83 21.30 1.61
C VAL A 549 -7.07 20.44 0.62
N ARG A 550 -7.71 19.36 0.20
CA ARG A 550 -7.34 18.54 -0.96
C ARG A 550 -8.62 18.07 -1.63
N VAL A 551 -8.51 17.68 -2.90
CA VAL A 551 -9.67 17.28 -3.70
C VAL A 551 -9.36 15.99 -4.43
N THR A 552 -10.33 15.09 -4.50
CA THR A 552 -10.32 13.89 -5.35
C THR A 552 -11.38 14.04 -6.45
N GLY A 553 -11.21 13.32 -7.56
CA GLY A 553 -12.24 13.15 -8.58
C GLY A 553 -12.91 11.79 -8.44
N THR A 554 -14.20 11.71 -8.70
CA THR A 554 -14.98 10.46 -8.63
C THR A 554 -15.70 10.18 -9.94
N ASN A 555 -15.88 8.90 -10.25
CA ASN A 555 -16.77 8.40 -11.31
C ASN A 555 -17.23 6.98 -10.95
N GLU A 556 -17.98 6.30 -11.82
CA GLU A 556 -18.41 4.90 -11.60
C GLU A 556 -17.25 3.90 -11.45
N GLY A 557 -16.03 4.27 -11.85
CA GLY A 557 -14.81 3.48 -11.69
C GLY A 557 -14.22 3.53 -10.28
N GLY A 558 -14.54 4.57 -9.51
CA GLY A 558 -14.05 4.81 -8.16
C GLY A 558 -13.59 6.24 -7.91
N GLU A 559 -12.72 6.40 -6.92
CA GLU A 559 -12.19 7.69 -6.47
C GLU A 559 -10.69 7.84 -6.74
N SER A 560 -10.25 8.99 -7.24
CA SER A 560 -8.83 9.25 -7.50
C SER A 560 -8.00 9.30 -6.21
N PHE A 561 -6.67 9.16 -6.33
CA PHE A 561 -5.79 9.71 -5.29
C PHE A 561 -6.05 11.21 -5.11
N PRO A 562 -5.78 11.79 -3.94
CA PRO A 562 -6.02 13.21 -3.71
C PRO A 562 -5.04 14.09 -4.49
N SER A 563 -5.46 15.31 -4.79
CA SER A 563 -4.59 16.41 -5.19
C SER A 563 -3.52 16.69 -4.11
N ASN A 564 -2.55 17.53 -4.45
CA ASN A 564 -1.70 18.17 -3.44
C ASN A 564 -2.56 18.90 -2.39
N VAL A 565 -2.02 19.04 -1.18
CA VAL A 565 -2.66 19.77 -0.10
C VAL A 565 -2.33 21.26 -0.24
N VAL A 566 -3.35 22.12 -0.17
CA VAL A 566 -3.14 23.58 -0.08
C VAL A 566 -3.73 24.12 1.21
N GLY A 567 -3.04 25.10 1.80
CA GLY A 567 -3.45 25.75 3.03
C GLY A 567 -3.76 27.23 2.82
N ALA A 568 -4.80 27.72 3.49
CA ALA A 568 -5.09 29.14 3.62
C ALA A 568 -5.44 29.46 5.07
N ARG A 569 -5.14 30.69 5.48
CA ARG A 569 -5.71 31.28 6.69
C ARG A 569 -6.75 32.31 6.27
N HIS A 570 -7.98 32.18 6.75
CA HIS A 570 -9.04 33.12 6.38
C HIS A 570 -8.72 34.51 6.95
N SER A 571 -8.57 35.49 6.06
CA SER A 571 -8.23 36.86 6.39
C SER A 571 -9.48 37.65 6.77
N PRO A 572 -9.48 38.38 7.91
CA PRO A 572 -10.61 39.25 8.29
C PRO A 572 -10.95 40.34 7.26
N ASP A 573 -9.96 40.76 6.46
CA ASP A 573 -10.08 41.86 5.49
C ASP A 573 -10.23 41.35 4.04
N GLY A 574 -10.53 40.05 3.85
CA GLY A 574 -10.69 39.40 2.54
C GLY A 574 -9.41 39.31 1.68
N THR A 575 -8.32 39.93 2.13
CA THR A 575 -7.03 39.98 1.43
C THR A 575 -5.92 39.38 2.29
N ALA A 576 -5.16 38.45 1.71
CA ALA A 576 -4.02 37.82 2.38
C ALA A 576 -2.73 38.58 2.01
N PRO A 577 -1.92 39.02 2.99
CA PRO A 577 -0.66 39.72 2.72
C PRO A 577 0.47 38.78 2.26
N ILE A 578 0.29 37.46 2.41
CA ILE A 578 1.28 36.42 2.10
C ILE A 578 0.62 35.41 1.17
N LEU A 579 1.32 35.08 0.08
CA LEU A 579 1.02 33.95 -0.79
C LEU A 579 2.02 32.84 -0.45
N VAL A 580 1.50 31.66 -0.07
CA VAL A 580 2.31 30.44 0.03
C VAL A 580 2.21 29.73 -1.31
N VAL A 581 3.35 29.45 -1.92
CA VAL A 581 3.43 28.67 -3.17
C VAL A 581 4.18 27.40 -2.83
N ASP A 582 3.51 26.27 -2.97
CA ASP A 582 4.19 24.99 -3.02
C ASP A 582 4.86 24.87 -4.40
N ALA A 583 6.18 24.97 -4.41
CA ALA A 583 7.01 24.92 -5.61
C ALA A 583 7.94 23.70 -5.61
N PHE A 584 7.65 22.69 -4.77
CA PHE A 584 8.45 21.47 -4.68
C PHE A 584 7.60 20.28 -5.15
N ASP A 585 7.46 20.18 -6.46
CA ASP A 585 6.77 19.09 -7.16
C ASP A 585 7.68 17.88 -7.44
N ARG A 586 8.93 17.94 -6.98
CA ARG A 586 9.92 16.88 -7.22
C ARG A 586 9.60 15.65 -6.39
N LEU A 587 9.19 14.57 -7.06
CA LEU A 587 9.09 13.21 -6.52
C LEU A 587 9.78 12.23 -7.47
N ASP A 588 11.10 12.08 -7.31
CA ASP A 588 11.93 11.21 -8.16
C ASP A 588 12.95 10.38 -7.37
N SER A 589 13.70 9.54 -8.07
CA SER A 589 14.67 8.63 -7.46
C SER A 589 15.78 9.33 -6.66
N GLY A 590 16.02 10.62 -6.88
CA GLY A 590 17.01 11.40 -6.14
C GLY A 590 16.60 11.74 -4.70
N LEU A 591 15.34 11.51 -4.34
CA LEU A 591 14.82 11.71 -2.98
C LEU A 591 14.66 10.40 -2.21
N LEU A 592 15.09 9.26 -2.77
CA LEU A 592 15.03 7.99 -2.06
C LEU A 592 15.93 8.00 -0.83
N GLU A 593 15.47 7.35 0.23
CA GLU A 593 16.19 7.30 1.50
C GLU A 593 17.28 6.24 1.44
N TRP A 594 18.51 6.60 1.82
CA TRP A 594 19.57 5.62 1.99
C TRP A 594 19.45 4.92 3.33
N GLU A 595 19.58 3.60 3.33
CA GLU A 595 19.54 2.77 4.53
C GLU A 595 20.60 1.66 4.46
N ASP A 596 21.24 1.35 5.59
CA ASP A 596 21.98 0.09 5.79
C ASP A 596 21.13 -0.87 6.65
N PRO A 597 20.27 -1.71 6.04
CA PRO A 597 19.32 -2.52 6.80
C PRO A 597 20.01 -3.68 7.53
N HIS A 598 21.16 -4.14 7.03
CA HIS A 598 21.91 -5.25 7.60
C HIS A 598 23.29 -5.39 6.92
N TYR A 599 24.32 -5.80 7.68
CA TYR A 599 25.70 -5.92 7.18
C TYR A 599 25.88 -6.83 5.95
N SER A 600 24.96 -7.78 5.73
CA SER A 600 25.01 -8.69 4.57
C SER A 600 24.42 -8.11 3.28
N ILE A 601 23.69 -7.00 3.38
CA ILE A 601 23.05 -6.30 2.25
C ILE A 601 23.84 -5.02 1.93
N GLY A 602 24.29 -4.31 2.97
CA GLY A 602 24.91 -3.00 2.84
C GLY A 602 23.91 -1.92 2.43
N MET A 603 24.43 -0.75 2.03
CA MET A 603 23.64 0.42 1.67
C MET A 603 22.69 0.15 0.49
N ILE A 604 21.42 0.47 0.69
CA ILE A 604 20.37 0.44 -0.33
C ILE A 604 19.53 1.72 -0.28
N VAL A 605 18.78 1.99 -1.34
CA VAL A 605 17.78 3.06 -1.38
C VAL A 605 16.37 2.52 -1.15
N ARG A 606 15.58 3.22 -0.34
CA ARG A 606 14.21 2.88 0.04
C ARG A 606 13.23 3.92 -0.48
N MET A 607 12.04 3.47 -0.88
CA MET A 607 10.94 4.36 -1.25
C MET A 607 9.83 4.31 -0.20
N ASN A 608 9.80 5.33 0.65
CA ASN A 608 8.64 5.65 1.48
C ASN A 608 8.12 7.02 1.06
N THR A 609 7.06 7.07 0.28
CA THR A 609 6.55 8.32 -0.32
C THR A 609 6.00 9.28 0.71
N ARG A 610 5.72 8.81 1.93
CA ARG A 610 5.35 9.66 3.07
C ARG A 610 6.55 10.33 3.74
N ARG A 611 7.77 9.86 3.46
CA ARG A 611 9.04 10.41 3.96
C ARG A 611 9.85 11.11 2.87
N MET A 612 9.54 10.83 1.60
CA MET A 612 10.06 11.58 0.47
C MET A 612 9.39 12.94 0.40
N ASN A 613 10.20 14.01 0.27
CA ASN A 613 9.70 15.38 0.16
C ASN A 613 8.87 15.87 1.37
N THR A 614 9.30 15.52 2.57
CA THR A 614 8.67 15.92 3.83
C THR A 614 9.02 17.34 4.31
N TYR A 615 9.82 18.07 3.55
CA TYR A 615 10.40 19.39 3.91
C TYR A 615 11.22 19.41 5.22
N ASP A 616 11.43 18.27 5.85
CA ASP A 616 12.23 18.11 7.07
C ASP A 616 13.54 17.33 6.85
N ILE A 617 13.72 16.74 5.67
CA ILE A 617 15.00 16.15 5.23
C ILE A 617 15.81 17.17 4.40
N ILE A 618 17.13 17.16 4.56
CA ILE A 618 18.07 17.91 3.70
C ILE A 618 18.82 16.88 2.86
N VAL A 619 18.43 16.72 1.60
CA VAL A 619 19.16 15.84 0.66
C VAL A 619 20.30 16.67 0.02
N PRO A 620 21.56 16.23 0.10
CA PRO A 620 22.64 16.85 -0.67
C PRO A 620 22.33 16.67 -2.16
N HIS A 621 22.25 17.79 -2.88
CA HIS A 621 22.15 17.78 -4.33
C HIS A 621 23.53 17.83 -4.96
#